data_AF-A0A853EJ06-F1
#
_entry.id   AF-A0A853EJ06-F1
#
_cell.length_a   1.000
_cell.length_b   1.000
_cell.length_c   1.000
_cell.angle_alpha   90.00
_cell.angle_beta   90.00
_cell.angle_gamma   90.00
#
_symmetry.space_group_name_H-M   'P 1'
#
loop_
_entity.id
_entity.type
_entity.pdbx_description
1 polymer ?
#
loop_
_entity_poly.entity_id
_entity_poly.type
_entity_poly.pdbx_seq_one_letter_code
_entity_poly.pdbx_strand_id
1 'polypeptide(L)'
;MTVLPGVSIDEAWSDLRRHLEWTPGEGTVVFIAVDSLSDAQDLRERAELWARRARVPWSCAPQESSVAAWLRTHLPTPGVLWVELREEGARLPALHALNEMRSRLAHPGSGCLVLSGPVILLEQAPREAIDLWSIRSFAHVVSRRRVATDPSSLDITDRMGDGQAPQALSEGRYRSTWRISLPEEMRSPEAAVLMRRIERVRQLLGNDPLAARTLLESVPDRESDLARVLEGLVRAEIAGLLDDVVSVERLLLRAMEEAEAFPPAFRWQVDDAGWEIATAFGALDAAMRAAQGRMTVSRELVGVLGTPEARRDLSVSLDNVGGVAQARGLWQEAGAAYEESLELRRELARTQGTPTSYNDLLLSLDSSIRVAEAQGESERAAALRDERAEVEEMLGAAPAEASESGPLENR
;
A
#
# COMPACT_ATOMS: atom_id res chain seq x y z
N MET A 1 -32.40 -23.93 -7.11
CA MET A 1 -31.06 -23.33 -7.07
C MET A 1 -31.23 -21.92 -6.56
N THR A 2 -30.79 -21.64 -5.35
CA THR A 2 -30.80 -20.28 -4.80
C THR A 2 -29.69 -19.52 -5.52
N VAL A 3 -30.05 -18.49 -6.29
CA VAL A 3 -29.06 -17.58 -6.89
C VAL A 3 -28.34 -16.89 -5.73
N LEU A 4 -27.02 -17.08 -5.63
CA LEU A 4 -26.23 -16.41 -4.61
C LEU A 4 -26.35 -14.89 -4.82
N PRO A 5 -26.60 -14.09 -3.78
CA PRO A 5 -26.64 -12.64 -3.91
C PRO A 5 -25.27 -12.13 -4.39
N GLY A 6 -25.29 -11.16 -5.29
CA GLY A 6 -24.08 -10.52 -5.78
C GLY A 6 -23.45 -9.62 -4.72
N VAL A 7 -22.14 -9.76 -4.50
CA VAL A 7 -21.33 -8.94 -3.59
C VAL A 7 -20.45 -7.96 -4.37
N SER A 8 -20.00 -6.89 -3.71
CA SER A 8 -19.01 -5.98 -4.30
C SER A 8 -17.63 -6.63 -4.40
N ILE A 9 -16.76 -6.11 -5.27
CA ILE A 9 -15.38 -6.62 -5.40
C ILE A 9 -14.60 -6.49 -4.09
N ASP A 10 -14.79 -5.40 -3.36
CA ASP A 10 -14.09 -5.15 -2.10
C ASP A 10 -14.64 -6.01 -0.96
N GLU A 11 -15.93 -6.37 -1.00
CA GLU A 11 -16.52 -7.34 -0.06
C GLU A 11 -15.99 -8.75 -0.32
N ALA A 12 -15.96 -9.18 -1.59
CA ALA A 12 -15.34 -10.45 -1.98
C ALA A 12 -13.85 -10.51 -1.60
N TRP A 13 -13.11 -9.41 -1.76
CA TRP A 13 -11.73 -9.31 -1.29
C TRP A 13 -11.62 -9.41 0.23
N SER A 14 -12.44 -8.66 0.97
CA SER A 14 -12.43 -8.66 2.45
C SER A 14 -12.66 -10.06 3.01
N ASP A 15 -13.63 -10.80 2.46
CA ASP A 15 -13.93 -12.16 2.89
C ASP A 15 -12.85 -13.16 2.47
N LEU A 16 -12.28 -13.03 1.26
CA LEU A 16 -11.12 -13.83 0.85
C LEU A 16 -9.92 -13.58 1.75
N ARG A 17 -9.58 -12.32 2.02
CA ARG A 17 -8.45 -11.94 2.88
C ARG A 17 -8.61 -12.52 4.29
N ARG A 18 -9.78 -12.33 4.91
CA ARG A 18 -10.07 -12.89 6.24
C ARG A 18 -9.97 -14.40 6.26
N HIS A 19 -10.47 -15.07 5.23
CA HIS A 19 -10.33 -16.51 5.08
C HIS A 19 -8.87 -16.94 5.02
N LEU A 20 -8.05 -16.26 4.20
CA LEU A 20 -6.62 -16.55 4.07
C LEU A 20 -5.85 -16.31 5.38
N GLU A 21 -6.21 -15.29 6.15
CA GLU A 21 -5.61 -14.98 7.46
C GLU A 21 -5.94 -16.01 8.54
N TRP A 22 -7.15 -16.59 8.52
CA TRP A 22 -7.63 -17.52 9.55
C TRP A 22 -7.45 -19.00 9.21
N THR A 23 -7.04 -19.33 7.98
CA THR A 23 -6.81 -20.72 7.54
C THR A 23 -5.35 -21.01 7.12
N PRO A 24 -4.33 -20.52 7.85
CA PRO A 24 -2.94 -20.69 7.45
C PRO A 24 -2.56 -22.18 7.46
N GLY A 25 -2.20 -22.70 6.29
CA GLY A 25 -1.81 -24.10 6.13
C GLY A 25 -2.96 -25.09 6.18
N GLU A 26 -4.22 -24.67 6.23
CA GLU A 26 -5.36 -25.57 6.08
C GLU A 26 -5.67 -25.81 4.60
N GLY A 27 -6.21 -27.00 4.30
CA GLY A 27 -6.67 -27.37 2.96
C GLY A 27 -8.05 -26.77 2.67
N THR A 28 -8.11 -25.68 1.91
CA THR A 28 -9.37 -24.94 1.68
C THR A 28 -9.65 -24.72 0.19
N VAL A 29 -10.94 -24.64 -0.17
CA VAL A 29 -11.38 -24.39 -1.55
C VAL A 29 -12.37 -23.23 -1.55
N VAL A 30 -12.05 -22.18 -2.29
CA VAL A 30 -12.87 -20.97 -2.42
C VAL A 30 -13.31 -20.82 -3.87
N PHE A 31 -14.57 -20.43 -4.09
CA PHE A 31 -15.08 -20.08 -5.41
C PHE A 31 -15.43 -18.60 -5.50
N ILE A 32 -14.94 -17.92 -6.54
CA ILE A 32 -15.28 -16.53 -6.81
C ILE A 32 -15.71 -16.41 -8.27
N ALA A 33 -17.01 -16.22 -8.50
CA ALA A 33 -17.56 -15.95 -9.81
C ALA A 33 -17.41 -14.46 -10.14
N VAL A 34 -16.74 -14.15 -11.25
CA VAL A 34 -16.51 -12.80 -11.75
C VAL A 34 -16.61 -12.78 -13.26
N ASP A 35 -17.60 -12.09 -13.82
CA ASP A 35 -17.75 -11.98 -15.28
C ASP A 35 -16.72 -11.01 -15.88
N SER A 36 -16.47 -9.89 -15.22
CA SER A 36 -15.48 -8.87 -15.65
C SER A 36 -14.05 -9.41 -15.56
N LEU A 37 -13.31 -9.35 -16.67
CA LEU A 37 -11.88 -9.70 -16.70
C LEU A 37 -11.06 -8.78 -15.80
N SER A 38 -11.37 -7.48 -15.79
CA SER A 38 -10.68 -6.50 -14.96
C SER A 38 -10.91 -6.75 -13.48
N ASP A 39 -12.13 -7.13 -13.09
CA ASP A 39 -12.47 -7.37 -11.68
C ASP A 39 -11.80 -8.68 -11.18
N ALA A 40 -11.69 -9.69 -12.04
CA ALA A 40 -10.96 -10.93 -11.70
C ALA A 40 -9.46 -10.70 -11.60
N GLN A 41 -8.89 -9.90 -12.51
CA GLN A 41 -7.49 -9.51 -12.44
C GLN A 41 -7.19 -8.73 -11.15
N ASP A 42 -8.07 -7.79 -10.77
CA ASP A 42 -7.93 -7.01 -9.54
C ASP A 42 -7.90 -7.90 -8.28
N LEU A 43 -8.84 -8.86 -8.16
CA LEU A 43 -8.83 -9.80 -7.03
C LEU A 43 -7.59 -10.70 -7.00
N ARG A 44 -7.12 -11.15 -8.18
CA ARG A 44 -5.92 -11.96 -8.30
C ARG A 44 -4.68 -11.19 -7.84
N GLU A 45 -4.52 -9.95 -8.30
CA GLU A 45 -3.39 -9.08 -7.91
C GLU A 45 -3.40 -8.78 -6.41
N ARG A 46 -4.59 -8.56 -5.81
CA ARG A 46 -4.71 -8.42 -4.35
C ARG A 46 -4.27 -9.70 -3.61
N ALA A 47 -4.70 -10.87 -4.08
CA ALA A 47 -4.34 -12.14 -3.46
C ALA A 47 -2.84 -12.45 -3.58
N GLU A 48 -2.23 -12.16 -4.73
CA GLU A 48 -0.79 -12.25 -4.96
C GLU A 48 0.00 -11.34 -4.01
N LEU A 49 -0.44 -10.08 -3.92
CA LEU A 49 0.20 -9.09 -3.06
C LEU A 49 0.09 -9.47 -1.57
N TRP A 50 -1.07 -9.97 -1.14
CA TRP A 50 -1.25 -10.50 0.21
C TRP A 50 -0.29 -11.65 0.49
N ALA A 51 -0.19 -12.63 -0.42
CA ALA A 51 0.67 -13.80 -0.24
C ALA A 51 2.15 -13.39 -0.11
N ARG A 52 2.60 -12.44 -0.95
CA ARG A 52 3.94 -11.86 -0.88
C ARG A 52 4.21 -11.22 0.48
N ARG A 53 3.27 -10.42 1.01
CA ARG A 53 3.39 -9.75 2.32
C ARG A 53 3.38 -10.73 3.48
N ALA A 54 2.51 -11.74 3.42
CA ALA A 54 2.40 -12.79 4.42
C ALA A 54 3.53 -13.84 4.34
N ARG A 55 4.42 -13.74 3.33
CA ARG A 55 5.46 -14.74 3.01
C ARG A 55 4.87 -16.14 2.78
N VAL A 56 3.69 -16.19 2.20
CA VAL A 56 2.99 -17.42 1.82
C VAL A 56 3.29 -17.73 0.35
N PRO A 57 3.59 -18.98 -0.02
CA PRO A 57 3.79 -19.34 -1.42
C PRO A 57 2.58 -18.97 -2.28
N TRP A 58 2.80 -18.37 -3.44
CA TRP A 58 1.78 -18.00 -4.41
C TRP A 58 2.05 -18.68 -5.76
N SER A 59 0.99 -19.15 -6.41
CA SER A 59 1.09 -19.69 -7.78
C SER A 59 -0.22 -19.50 -8.54
N CYS A 60 -0.11 -19.40 -9.86
CA CYS A 60 -1.25 -19.40 -10.78
C CYS A 60 -1.20 -20.64 -11.67
N ALA A 61 -2.35 -21.28 -11.87
CA ALA A 61 -2.46 -22.34 -12.87
C ALA A 61 -2.37 -21.78 -14.29
N PRO A 62 -1.83 -22.55 -15.27
CA PRO A 62 -1.75 -22.12 -16.65
C PRO A 62 -3.14 -21.92 -17.27
N GLN A 63 -3.27 -20.92 -18.15
CA GLN A 63 -4.53 -20.57 -18.84
C GLN A 63 -4.65 -21.30 -20.18
N GLU A 64 -4.73 -22.64 -20.14
CA GLU A 64 -4.76 -23.47 -21.36
C GLU A 64 -5.67 -24.70 -21.21
N SER A 65 -5.97 -25.36 -22.34
CA SER A 65 -6.70 -26.64 -22.40
C SER A 65 -6.05 -27.77 -21.58
N SER A 66 -4.79 -27.59 -21.18
CA SER A 66 -3.98 -28.54 -20.39
C SER A 66 -4.13 -28.37 -18.88
N VAL A 67 -4.88 -27.37 -18.39
CA VAL A 67 -4.99 -27.04 -16.95
C VAL A 67 -5.39 -28.26 -16.10
N ALA A 68 -6.29 -29.11 -16.59
CA ALA A 68 -6.72 -30.31 -15.86
C ALA A 68 -5.59 -31.34 -15.66
N ALA A 69 -4.72 -31.52 -16.66
CA ALA A 69 -3.56 -32.41 -16.56
C ALA A 69 -2.50 -31.83 -15.61
N TRP A 70 -2.30 -30.51 -15.68
CA TRP A 70 -1.41 -29.80 -14.77
C TRP A 70 -1.86 -29.93 -13.32
N LEU A 71 -3.16 -29.72 -13.03
CA LEU A 71 -3.74 -29.83 -11.69
C LEU A 71 -3.55 -31.22 -11.07
N ARG A 72 -3.75 -32.30 -11.84
CA ARG A 72 -3.52 -33.67 -11.35
C ARG A 72 -2.06 -33.95 -10.98
N THR A 73 -1.13 -33.22 -11.60
CA THR A 73 0.31 -33.43 -11.43
C THR A 73 0.88 -32.60 -10.28
N HIS A 74 0.41 -31.37 -10.11
CA HIS A 74 1.01 -30.39 -9.20
C HIS A 74 0.27 -30.25 -7.86
N LEU A 75 -0.96 -30.74 -7.75
CA LEU A 75 -1.71 -30.67 -6.49
C LEU A 75 -1.35 -31.81 -5.51
N PRO A 76 -1.28 -31.52 -4.19
CA PRO A 76 -1.53 -30.21 -3.56
C PRO A 76 -0.31 -29.27 -3.61
N THR A 77 -0.57 -27.96 -3.72
CA THR A 77 0.46 -26.91 -3.67
C THR A 77 0.29 -26.12 -2.37
N PRO A 78 1.29 -26.09 -1.47
CA PRO A 78 1.19 -25.30 -0.25
C PRO A 78 1.07 -23.80 -0.58
N GLY A 79 0.40 -23.05 0.28
CA GLY A 79 0.17 -21.61 0.10
C GLY A 79 -1.14 -21.32 -0.62
N VAL A 80 -1.13 -20.38 -1.56
CA VAL A 80 -2.31 -19.98 -2.34
C VAL A 80 -2.12 -20.33 -3.81
N LEU A 81 -3.05 -21.10 -4.36
CA LEU A 81 -3.12 -21.44 -5.78
C LEU A 81 -4.34 -20.79 -6.41
N TRP A 82 -4.13 -19.89 -7.37
CA TRP A 82 -5.19 -19.28 -8.17
C TRP A 82 -5.42 -20.05 -9.46
N VAL A 83 -6.67 -20.45 -9.72
CA VAL A 83 -7.06 -21.13 -10.96
C VAL A 83 -8.17 -20.35 -11.64
N GLU A 84 -7.87 -19.86 -12.85
CA GLU A 84 -8.82 -19.11 -13.66
C GLU A 84 -9.51 -20.04 -14.67
N LEU A 85 -10.79 -20.33 -14.47
CA LEU A 85 -11.61 -21.26 -15.25
C LEU A 85 -12.60 -20.54 -16.16
N ARG A 86 -12.09 -19.64 -17.03
CA ARG A 86 -12.91 -18.87 -17.97
C ARG A 86 -13.29 -19.63 -19.22
N GLU A 87 -12.37 -20.38 -19.80
CA GLU A 87 -12.62 -21.13 -21.03
C GLU A 87 -13.54 -22.33 -20.78
N GLU A 88 -14.60 -22.45 -21.57
CA GLU A 88 -15.57 -23.54 -21.42
C GLU A 88 -14.91 -24.92 -21.60
N GLY A 89 -14.02 -25.05 -22.60
CA GLY A 89 -13.31 -26.30 -22.88
C GLY A 89 -12.34 -26.75 -21.78
N ALA A 90 -11.82 -25.81 -20.98
CA ALA A 90 -10.90 -26.10 -19.88
C ALA A 90 -11.64 -26.27 -18.53
N ARG A 91 -12.78 -25.59 -18.36
CA ARG A 91 -13.53 -25.52 -17.08
C ARG A 91 -14.05 -26.87 -16.61
N LEU A 92 -14.76 -27.62 -17.47
CA LEU A 92 -15.33 -28.92 -17.08
C LEU A 92 -14.23 -29.95 -16.74
N PRO A 93 -13.20 -30.15 -17.59
CA PRO A 93 -12.11 -31.06 -17.24
C PRO A 93 -11.38 -30.68 -15.96
N ALA A 94 -11.20 -29.38 -15.70
CA ALA A 94 -10.59 -28.90 -14.46
C ALA A 94 -11.43 -29.23 -13.22
N LEU A 95 -12.75 -29.00 -13.28
CA LEU A 95 -13.67 -29.34 -12.19
C LEU A 95 -13.64 -30.84 -11.88
N HIS A 96 -13.64 -31.70 -12.92
CA HIS A 96 -13.53 -33.15 -12.73
C HIS A 96 -12.18 -33.54 -12.10
N ALA A 97 -11.07 -32.98 -12.58
CA ALA A 97 -9.74 -33.22 -12.01
C ALA A 97 -9.64 -32.79 -10.54
N LEU A 98 -10.22 -31.63 -10.19
CA LEU A 98 -10.25 -31.14 -8.81
C LEU A 98 -11.14 -32.01 -7.91
N ASN A 99 -12.27 -32.52 -8.43
CA ASN A 99 -13.13 -33.45 -7.71
C ASN A 99 -12.40 -34.76 -7.37
N GLU A 100 -11.60 -35.29 -8.31
CA GLU A 100 -10.73 -36.45 -8.07
C GLU A 100 -9.70 -36.17 -6.97
N MET A 101 -9.19 -34.94 -6.88
CA MET A 101 -8.16 -34.53 -5.93
C MET A 101 -8.71 -34.07 -4.57
N ARG A 102 -10.03 -34.11 -4.34
CA ARG A 102 -10.68 -33.54 -3.13
C ARG A 102 -10.03 -33.96 -1.82
N SER A 103 -9.64 -35.24 -1.71
CA SER A 103 -9.14 -35.79 -0.47
C SER A 103 -7.79 -35.18 -0.15
N ARG A 104 -6.94 -35.00 -1.17
CA ARG A 104 -5.65 -34.31 -1.05
C ARG A 104 -5.85 -32.84 -0.72
N LEU A 105 -6.81 -32.17 -1.37
CA LEU A 105 -7.10 -30.75 -1.13
C LEU A 105 -7.60 -30.47 0.29
N ALA A 106 -8.32 -31.41 0.90
CA ALA A 106 -8.83 -31.27 2.27
C ALA A 106 -7.80 -31.62 3.37
N HIS A 107 -6.58 -32.06 3.03
CA HIS A 107 -5.55 -32.33 4.03
C HIS A 107 -4.93 -31.04 4.59
N PRO A 108 -4.62 -30.99 5.89
CA PRO A 108 -3.76 -29.96 6.44
C PRO A 108 -2.41 -29.94 5.69
N GLY A 109 -1.95 -28.75 5.34
CA GLY A 109 -0.75 -28.48 4.54
C GLY A 109 -1.02 -28.25 3.05
N SER A 110 -2.24 -28.50 2.57
CA SER A 110 -2.58 -28.37 1.14
C SER A 110 -2.83 -26.95 0.65
N GLY A 111 -3.00 -25.99 1.55
CA GLY A 111 -3.17 -24.58 1.22
C GLY A 111 -4.57 -24.21 0.71
N CYS A 112 -4.71 -22.98 0.23
CA CYS A 112 -5.95 -22.42 -0.29
C CYS A 112 -5.98 -22.48 -1.83
N LEU A 113 -6.97 -23.19 -2.36
CA LEU A 113 -7.30 -23.22 -3.78
C LEU A 113 -8.41 -22.19 -4.07
N VAL A 114 -8.09 -21.14 -4.84
CA VAL A 114 -9.06 -20.14 -5.28
C VAL A 114 -9.46 -20.41 -6.73
N LEU A 115 -10.73 -20.74 -6.95
CA LEU A 115 -11.32 -20.98 -8.26
C LEU A 115 -12.08 -19.74 -8.72
N SER A 116 -11.52 -19.06 -9.72
CA SER A 116 -12.09 -17.86 -10.34
C SER A 116 -12.65 -18.19 -11.72
N GLY A 117 -13.79 -17.62 -12.10
CA GLY A 117 -14.38 -17.80 -13.42
C GLY A 117 -15.72 -17.09 -13.59
N PRO A 118 -16.40 -17.21 -14.75
CA PRO A 118 -17.70 -16.58 -14.97
C PRO A 118 -18.78 -17.16 -14.06
N VAL A 119 -19.93 -16.50 -13.92
CA VAL A 119 -21.02 -16.93 -13.02
C VAL A 119 -21.47 -18.38 -13.25
N ILE A 120 -21.42 -18.85 -14.50
CA ILE A 120 -21.72 -20.24 -14.87
C ILE A 120 -20.82 -21.28 -14.17
N LEU A 121 -19.62 -20.91 -13.71
CA LEU A 121 -18.76 -21.76 -12.88
C LEU A 121 -19.51 -22.26 -11.63
N LEU A 122 -20.25 -21.39 -10.95
CA LEU A 122 -21.01 -21.75 -9.75
C LEU A 122 -22.30 -22.52 -10.06
N GLU A 123 -22.79 -22.46 -11.30
CA GLU A 123 -23.89 -23.29 -11.75
C GLU A 123 -23.43 -24.72 -12.08
N GLN A 124 -22.22 -24.85 -12.64
CA GLN A 124 -21.62 -26.11 -13.07
C GLN A 124 -20.96 -26.87 -11.91
N ALA A 125 -20.20 -26.19 -11.04
CA ALA A 125 -19.42 -26.83 -9.98
C ALA A 125 -20.24 -27.77 -9.06
N PRO A 126 -21.46 -27.42 -8.59
CA PRO A 126 -22.25 -28.33 -7.74
C PRO A 126 -22.70 -29.62 -8.44
N ARG A 127 -22.78 -29.60 -9.79
CA ARG A 127 -23.24 -30.73 -10.60
C ARG A 127 -22.07 -31.59 -11.06
N GLU A 128 -20.99 -30.95 -11.49
CA GLU A 128 -19.84 -31.60 -12.13
C GLU A 128 -18.77 -32.01 -11.12
N ALA A 129 -18.67 -31.31 -9.97
CA ALA A 129 -17.67 -31.54 -8.94
C ALA A 129 -18.32 -31.50 -7.55
N ILE A 130 -19.31 -32.38 -7.33
CA ILE A 130 -20.14 -32.39 -6.12
C ILE A 130 -19.33 -32.55 -4.83
N ASP A 131 -18.26 -33.34 -4.87
CA ASP A 131 -17.45 -33.60 -3.69
C ASP A 131 -16.50 -32.43 -3.39
N LEU A 132 -15.95 -31.80 -4.43
CA LEU A 132 -15.20 -30.56 -4.32
C LEU A 132 -16.07 -29.44 -3.76
N TRP A 133 -17.30 -29.32 -4.28
CA TRP A 133 -18.29 -28.36 -3.82
C TRP A 133 -18.64 -28.57 -2.34
N SER A 134 -18.60 -29.81 -1.86
CA SER A 134 -18.90 -30.16 -0.47
C SER A 134 -17.82 -29.74 0.52
N ILE A 135 -16.57 -29.55 0.08
CA ILE A 135 -15.45 -29.07 0.91
C ILE A 135 -15.14 -27.58 0.70
N ARG A 136 -15.98 -26.86 -0.05
CA ARG A 136 -15.80 -25.42 -0.27
C ARG A 136 -15.97 -24.65 1.04
N SER A 137 -15.12 -23.65 1.27
CA SER A 137 -15.22 -22.73 2.40
C SER A 137 -16.32 -21.70 2.15
N PHE A 138 -16.30 -21.04 0.99
CA PHE A 138 -17.38 -20.14 0.56
C PHE A 138 -17.43 -20.00 -0.97
N ALA A 139 -18.50 -19.36 -1.46
CA ALA A 139 -18.69 -19.02 -2.86
C ALA A 139 -19.29 -17.62 -2.99
N HIS A 140 -18.67 -16.74 -3.78
CA HIS A 140 -19.18 -15.40 -4.07
C HIS A 140 -19.49 -15.21 -5.56
N VAL A 141 -20.50 -14.39 -5.83
CA VAL A 141 -20.74 -13.81 -7.16
C VAL A 141 -20.40 -12.33 -7.07
N VAL A 142 -19.35 -11.88 -7.76
CA VAL A 142 -19.00 -10.46 -7.83
C VAL A 142 -19.90 -9.79 -8.85
N SER A 143 -20.64 -8.78 -8.42
CA SER A 143 -21.57 -8.04 -9.26
C SER A 143 -21.38 -6.54 -9.08
N ARG A 144 -21.31 -5.79 -10.19
CA ARG A 144 -21.27 -4.31 -10.16
C ARG A 144 -22.60 -3.68 -9.69
N ARG A 145 -23.66 -4.47 -9.55
CA ARG A 145 -24.97 -4.01 -9.05
C ARG A 145 -25.11 -4.40 -7.58
N ARG A 146 -25.12 -3.40 -6.68
CA ARG A 146 -25.33 -3.62 -5.24
C ARG A 146 -26.66 -4.32 -4.97
N VAL A 147 -26.62 -5.42 -4.23
CA VAL A 147 -27.61 -5.69 -3.18
C VAL A 147 -27.03 -5.03 -1.92
N ALA A 148 -27.81 -4.20 -1.23
CA ALA A 148 -27.38 -3.58 0.02
C ALA A 148 -27.32 -4.66 1.11
N THR A 149 -26.15 -4.87 1.71
CA THR A 149 -25.98 -5.72 2.90
C THR A 149 -25.61 -4.87 4.12
N ASP A 150 -26.11 -5.32 5.27
CA ASP A 150 -26.27 -4.65 6.56
C ASP A 150 -24.92 -4.31 7.25
N PRO A 151 -24.71 -3.12 7.85
CA PRO A 151 -23.40 -2.67 8.35
C PRO A 151 -22.89 -3.30 9.66
N SER A 152 -23.49 -4.40 10.14
CA SER A 152 -23.32 -4.86 11.51
C SER A 152 -22.56 -6.18 11.66
N SER A 153 -21.35 -6.26 11.10
CA SER A 153 -20.35 -7.22 11.60
C SER A 153 -18.98 -6.87 11.05
N LEU A 154 -18.04 -6.47 11.91
CA LEU A 154 -16.59 -6.68 11.79
C LEU A 154 -15.86 -6.02 12.97
N ASP A 155 -15.62 -6.81 14.01
CA ASP A 155 -14.68 -6.49 15.10
C ASP A 155 -13.28 -6.84 14.61
N ILE A 156 -12.42 -5.84 14.43
CA ILE A 156 -10.97 -6.04 14.24
C ILE A 156 -10.26 -4.97 15.07
N THR A 157 -9.76 -5.38 16.23
CA THR A 157 -8.67 -4.69 16.91
C THR A 157 -7.52 -5.66 17.06
N ASP A 158 -6.33 -5.07 17.09
CA ASP A 158 -5.06 -5.63 17.56
C ASP A 158 -4.10 -6.12 16.48
N ARG A 159 -3.17 -5.23 16.10
CA ARG A 159 -1.71 -5.48 16.05
C ARG A 159 -0.96 -4.24 15.53
N MET A 160 -0.37 -3.48 16.45
CA MET A 160 0.75 -2.57 16.13
C MET A 160 2.04 -3.17 16.69
N GLY A 161 3.04 -3.35 15.83
CA GLY A 161 4.42 -3.58 16.21
C GLY A 161 5.21 -2.28 16.12
N ASP A 162 6.08 -2.05 17.08
CA ASP A 162 6.82 -0.81 17.31
C ASP A 162 7.61 -0.32 16.08
N GLY A 163 7.07 0.72 15.46
CA GLY A 163 7.72 1.62 14.53
C GLY A 163 7.13 3.00 14.78
N GLN A 164 7.96 4.03 14.78
CA GLN A 164 7.59 5.39 15.17
C GLN A 164 6.31 5.83 14.46
N ALA A 165 5.22 5.99 15.24
CA ALA A 165 3.89 6.27 14.73
C ALA A 165 3.87 7.60 13.94
N PRO A 166 3.23 7.65 12.76
CA PRO A 166 3.04 8.91 12.04
C PRO A 166 2.23 9.90 12.87
N GLN A 167 2.47 11.20 12.66
CA GLN A 167 1.79 12.33 13.33
C GLN A 167 0.25 12.30 13.21
N ALA A 168 -0.32 11.48 12.34
CA ALA A 168 -1.76 11.24 12.18
C ALA A 168 -2.42 10.57 13.40
N LEU A 169 -1.62 10.08 14.37
CA LEU A 169 -2.07 9.43 15.61
C LEU A 169 -1.83 10.34 16.83
N SER A 170 -2.38 11.55 16.83
CA SER A 170 -2.51 12.35 18.06
C SER A 170 -3.85 12.01 18.73
N GLU A 171 -3.82 11.58 20.00
CA GLU A 171 -5.00 11.28 20.83
C GLU A 171 -5.86 10.06 20.41
N GLY A 172 -5.28 9.11 19.66
CA GLY A 172 -5.92 7.81 19.39
C GLY A 172 -7.00 7.82 18.30
N ARG A 173 -7.10 8.88 17.49
CA ARG A 173 -7.99 8.92 16.31
C ARG A 173 -7.22 9.32 15.06
N TYR A 174 -7.27 8.50 14.03
CA TYR A 174 -6.65 8.80 12.73
C TYR A 174 -7.23 10.08 12.14
N ARG A 175 -6.36 10.97 11.66
CA ARG A 175 -6.75 12.17 10.91
C ARG A 175 -5.98 12.24 9.60
N SER A 176 -6.72 12.40 8.51
CA SER A 176 -6.15 12.70 7.19
C SER A 176 -5.43 14.05 7.22
N THR A 177 -4.13 14.06 6.91
CA THR A 177 -3.25 15.24 7.01
C THR A 177 -2.95 15.90 5.67
N TRP A 178 -2.98 15.14 4.58
CA TRP A 178 -2.58 15.60 3.26
C TRP A 178 -3.43 16.76 2.75
N ARG A 179 -2.87 17.62 1.88
CA ARG A 179 -3.60 18.76 1.30
C ARG A 179 -3.32 18.87 -0.19
N ILE A 180 -4.37 18.87 -1.00
CA ILE A 180 -4.29 19.08 -2.45
C ILE A 180 -4.96 20.40 -2.82
N SER A 181 -4.20 21.25 -3.50
CA SER A 181 -4.62 22.50 -4.12
C SER A 181 -4.59 22.36 -5.64
N LEU A 182 -5.73 22.57 -6.28
CA LEU A 182 -5.82 22.45 -7.74
C LEU A 182 -5.14 23.65 -8.44
N PRO A 183 -4.18 23.38 -9.36
CA PRO A 183 -3.65 24.38 -10.29
C PRO A 183 -4.76 25.11 -11.04
N GLU A 184 -4.52 26.35 -11.45
CA GLU A 184 -5.54 27.21 -12.08
C GLU A 184 -6.18 26.56 -13.32
N GLU A 185 -5.37 25.89 -14.13
CA GLU A 185 -5.78 25.14 -15.32
C GLU A 185 -6.71 23.93 -15.04
N MET A 186 -6.74 23.43 -13.80
CA MET A 186 -7.60 22.32 -13.38
C MET A 186 -8.87 22.78 -12.67
N ARG A 187 -9.04 24.09 -12.44
CA ARG A 187 -10.19 24.61 -11.68
C ARG A 187 -11.44 24.64 -12.56
N SER A 188 -12.44 23.85 -12.18
CA SER A 188 -13.79 23.90 -12.75
C SER A 188 -14.87 23.81 -11.66
N PRO A 189 -16.13 24.19 -11.94
CA PRO A 189 -17.25 23.97 -11.03
C PRO A 189 -17.40 22.50 -10.61
N GLU A 190 -17.16 21.56 -11.53
CA GLU A 190 -17.20 20.11 -11.29
C GLU A 190 -16.06 19.69 -10.35
N ALA A 191 -14.84 20.18 -10.59
CA ALA A 191 -13.69 19.92 -9.72
C ALA A 191 -13.93 20.49 -8.30
N ALA A 192 -14.56 21.65 -8.18
CA ALA A 192 -14.91 22.22 -6.89
C ALA A 192 -15.97 21.38 -6.13
N VAL A 193 -16.94 20.80 -6.85
CA VAL A 193 -17.91 19.85 -6.26
C VAL A 193 -17.21 18.58 -5.79
N LEU A 194 -16.31 18.04 -6.60
CA LEU A 194 -15.50 16.86 -6.26
C LEU A 194 -14.65 17.13 -5.01
N MET A 195 -13.90 18.23 -4.96
CA MET A 195 -13.07 18.59 -3.80
C MET A 195 -13.89 18.70 -2.51
N ARG A 196 -15.08 19.33 -2.56
CA ARG A 196 -15.97 19.39 -1.39
C ARG A 196 -16.47 18.02 -0.95
N ARG A 197 -16.74 17.12 -1.91
CA ARG A 197 -17.12 15.73 -1.61
C ARG A 197 -15.97 14.98 -0.95
N ILE A 198 -14.78 15.05 -1.52
CA ILE A 198 -13.56 14.42 -0.98
C ILE A 198 -13.31 14.90 0.44
N GLU A 199 -13.36 16.20 0.69
CA GLU A 199 -13.19 16.75 2.05
C GLU A 199 -14.26 16.26 3.03
N ARG A 200 -15.52 16.16 2.59
CA ARG A 200 -16.60 15.61 3.42
C ARG A 200 -16.39 14.14 3.77
N VAL A 201 -15.86 13.33 2.84
CA VAL A 201 -15.52 11.93 3.10
C VAL A 201 -14.34 11.85 4.08
N ARG A 202 -13.30 12.67 3.87
CA ARG A 202 -12.12 12.72 4.74
C ARG A 202 -12.44 13.09 6.19
N GLN A 203 -13.44 13.95 6.41
CA GLN A 203 -13.94 14.30 7.75
C GLN A 203 -14.60 13.13 8.48
N LEU A 204 -15.07 12.11 7.76
CA LEU A 204 -15.69 10.91 8.36
C LEU A 204 -14.67 9.82 8.71
N LEU A 205 -13.48 9.82 8.09
CA LEU A 205 -12.49 8.74 8.20
C LEU A 205 -12.16 8.36 9.64
N GLY A 206 -11.86 9.34 10.49
CA GLY A 206 -11.50 9.08 11.89
C GLY A 206 -12.64 8.57 12.77
N ASN A 207 -13.90 8.68 12.33
CA ASN A 207 -15.07 8.35 13.14
C ASN A 207 -15.77 7.09 12.66
N ASP A 208 -15.98 6.98 11.35
CA ASP A 208 -16.72 5.89 10.71
C ASP A 208 -16.21 5.70 9.27
N PRO A 209 -15.20 4.83 9.07
CA PRO A 209 -14.66 4.54 7.75
C PRO A 209 -15.68 3.86 6.82
N LEU A 210 -16.68 3.16 7.35
CA LEU A 210 -17.74 2.52 6.55
C LEU A 210 -18.75 3.54 6.02
N ALA A 211 -19.11 4.54 6.83
CA ALA A 211 -19.90 5.67 6.37
C ALA A 211 -19.12 6.50 5.34
N ALA A 212 -17.81 6.71 5.54
CA ALA A 212 -16.95 7.37 4.57
C ALA A 212 -16.99 6.63 3.21
N ARG A 213 -16.82 5.30 3.23
CA ARG A 213 -16.93 4.44 2.06
C ARG A 213 -18.30 4.53 1.38
N THR A 214 -19.37 4.44 2.16
CA THR A 214 -20.74 4.53 1.63
C THR A 214 -21.02 5.88 0.98
N LEU A 215 -20.54 6.97 1.58
CA LEU A 215 -20.66 8.31 1.01
C LEU A 215 -19.90 8.43 -0.31
N LEU A 216 -18.68 7.88 -0.37
CA LEU A 216 -17.85 7.88 -1.57
C LEU A 216 -18.52 7.11 -2.71
N GLU A 217 -19.08 5.93 -2.43
CA GLU A 217 -19.73 5.07 -3.41
C GLU A 217 -21.17 5.51 -3.79
N SER A 218 -21.77 6.45 -3.05
CA SER A 218 -23.17 6.86 -3.26
C SER A 218 -23.41 7.63 -4.57
N VAL A 219 -22.35 8.13 -5.21
CA VAL A 219 -22.46 8.90 -6.45
C VAL A 219 -21.93 8.05 -7.59
N PRO A 220 -22.74 7.73 -8.61
CA PRO A 220 -22.28 6.93 -9.74
C PRO A 220 -21.07 7.58 -10.41
N ASP A 221 -20.09 6.74 -10.78
CA ASP A 221 -18.84 7.11 -11.42
C ASP A 221 -19.06 8.23 -12.45
N ARG A 222 -18.67 9.44 -12.08
CA ARG A 222 -18.33 10.43 -13.11
C ARG A 222 -16.91 10.08 -13.49
N GLU A 223 -16.74 9.56 -14.71
CA GLU A 223 -15.45 9.24 -15.34
C GLU A 223 -14.62 10.53 -15.53
N SER A 224 -14.20 11.14 -14.43
CA SER A 224 -13.22 12.21 -14.42
C SER A 224 -11.93 11.62 -13.92
N ASP A 225 -10.86 11.82 -14.69
CA ASP A 225 -9.52 11.40 -14.32
C ASP A 225 -9.11 11.97 -12.95
N LEU A 226 -9.56 13.20 -12.65
CA LEU A 226 -9.32 13.85 -11.36
C LEU A 226 -10.06 13.13 -10.22
N ALA A 227 -11.28 12.65 -10.48
CA ALA A 227 -12.02 11.86 -9.50
C ALA A 227 -11.32 10.54 -9.23
N ARG A 228 -10.81 9.84 -10.27
CA ARG A 228 -10.11 8.56 -10.07
C ARG A 228 -8.88 8.71 -9.17
N VAL A 229 -8.07 9.76 -9.37
CA VAL A 229 -6.92 10.07 -8.50
C VAL A 229 -7.35 10.41 -7.08
N LEU A 230 -8.23 11.40 -6.89
CA LEU A 230 -8.59 11.88 -5.55
C LEU A 230 -9.39 10.85 -4.74
N GLU A 231 -10.30 10.13 -5.39
CA GLU A 231 -11.00 9.03 -4.75
C GLU A 231 -10.06 7.86 -4.47
N GLY A 232 -9.07 7.58 -5.33
CA GLY A 232 -8.05 6.57 -5.10
C GLY A 232 -7.30 6.81 -3.78
N LEU A 233 -6.88 8.05 -3.52
CA LEU A 233 -6.23 8.44 -2.26
C LEU A 233 -7.14 8.19 -1.04
N VAL A 234 -8.40 8.62 -1.10
CA VAL A 234 -9.34 8.43 0.02
C VAL A 234 -9.73 6.97 0.21
N ARG A 235 -9.89 6.20 -0.89
CA ARG A 235 -10.13 4.75 -0.82
C ARG A 235 -8.94 4.04 -0.17
N ALA A 236 -7.71 4.51 -0.43
CA ALA A 236 -6.53 3.98 0.24
C ALA A 236 -6.57 4.25 1.75
N GLU A 237 -6.96 5.46 2.19
CA GLU A 237 -7.14 5.75 3.62
C GLU A 237 -8.23 4.87 4.26
N ILE A 238 -9.38 4.70 3.59
CA ILE A 238 -10.45 3.81 4.05
C ILE A 238 -9.93 2.38 4.18
N ALA A 239 -9.21 1.88 3.17
CA ALA A 239 -8.64 0.54 3.20
C ALA A 239 -7.67 0.36 4.37
N GLY A 240 -6.79 1.33 4.61
CA GLY A 240 -5.84 1.30 5.72
C GLY A 240 -6.53 1.29 7.09
N LEU A 241 -7.61 2.07 7.24
CA LEU A 241 -8.43 2.07 8.45
C LEU A 241 -9.21 0.76 8.67
N LEU A 242 -9.44 -0.01 7.61
CA LEU A 242 -10.01 -1.35 7.65
C LEU A 242 -8.94 -2.45 7.66
N ASP A 243 -7.69 -2.08 7.94
CA ASP A 243 -6.53 -2.97 8.01
C ASP A 243 -6.27 -3.74 6.70
N ASP A 244 -6.58 -3.13 5.56
CA ASP A 244 -6.38 -3.70 4.22
C ASP A 244 -5.21 -3.00 3.50
N VAL A 245 -3.99 -3.26 3.99
CA VAL A 245 -2.76 -2.67 3.45
C VAL A 245 -2.52 -3.04 1.97
N VAL A 246 -3.04 -4.20 1.54
CA VAL A 246 -2.98 -4.64 0.14
C VAL A 246 -3.75 -3.69 -0.76
N SER A 247 -4.98 -3.35 -0.36
CA SER A 247 -5.76 -2.36 -1.08
C SER A 247 -5.15 -0.96 -0.99
N VAL A 248 -4.57 -0.57 0.16
CA VAL A 248 -3.82 0.71 0.28
C VAL A 248 -2.76 0.81 -0.80
N GLU A 249 -1.86 -0.18 -0.87
CA GLU A 249 -0.72 -0.15 -1.79
C GLU A 249 -1.16 -0.07 -3.25
N ARG A 250 -2.12 -0.91 -3.64
CA ARG A 250 -2.64 -0.94 -5.01
C ARG A 250 -3.37 0.35 -5.40
N LEU A 251 -4.20 0.89 -4.50
CA LEU A 251 -4.96 2.12 -4.76
C LEU A 251 -4.04 3.33 -4.89
N LEU A 252 -2.99 3.42 -4.07
CA LEU A 252 -2.01 4.50 -4.15
C LEU A 252 -1.17 4.42 -5.41
N LEU A 253 -0.66 3.23 -5.78
CA LEU A 253 0.10 3.05 -7.02
C LEU A 253 -0.73 3.45 -8.24
N ARG A 254 -2.00 3.04 -8.29
CA ARG A 254 -2.91 3.44 -9.36
C ARG A 254 -3.18 4.95 -9.36
N ALA A 255 -3.41 5.56 -8.19
CA ALA A 255 -3.65 7.00 -8.10
C ALA A 255 -2.43 7.81 -8.58
N MET A 256 -1.21 7.37 -8.27
CA MET A 256 0.03 7.98 -8.76
C MET A 256 0.21 7.81 -10.27
N GLU A 257 -0.08 6.62 -10.80
CA GLU A 257 -0.06 6.35 -12.25
C GLU A 257 -1.06 7.24 -13.00
N GLU A 258 -2.30 7.32 -12.52
CA GLU A 258 -3.32 8.19 -13.11
C GLU A 258 -2.97 9.68 -12.98
N ALA A 259 -2.24 10.06 -11.93
CA ALA A 259 -1.75 11.42 -11.75
C ALA A 259 -0.72 11.83 -12.82
N GLU A 260 -0.04 10.88 -13.48
CA GLU A 260 0.93 11.17 -14.55
C GLU A 260 0.29 11.88 -15.77
N ALA A 261 -1.03 11.83 -15.91
CA ALA A 261 -1.75 12.59 -16.94
C ALA A 261 -1.89 14.10 -16.61
N PHE A 262 -1.59 14.52 -15.38
CA PHE A 262 -1.82 15.88 -14.87
C PHE A 262 -0.55 16.74 -14.85
N PRO A 263 -0.63 18.04 -14.55
CA PRO A 263 0.54 18.92 -14.45
C PRO A 263 1.50 18.51 -13.32
N PRO A 264 2.82 18.80 -13.43
CA PRO A 264 3.80 18.43 -12.41
C PRO A 264 3.46 18.91 -10.99
N ALA A 265 2.91 20.12 -10.86
CA ALA A 265 2.49 20.68 -9.58
C ALA A 265 1.37 19.85 -8.90
N PHE A 266 0.52 19.18 -9.67
CA PHE A 266 -0.49 18.27 -9.14
C PHE A 266 0.11 16.90 -8.81
N ARG A 267 0.97 16.35 -9.70
CA ARG A 267 1.68 15.08 -9.47
C ARG A 267 2.44 15.07 -8.16
N TRP A 268 3.20 16.13 -7.89
CA TRP A 268 3.93 16.30 -6.62
C TRP A 268 3.01 16.18 -5.40
N GLN A 269 1.85 16.84 -5.44
CA GLN A 269 0.90 16.80 -4.31
C GLN A 269 0.27 15.42 -4.13
N VAL A 270 0.10 14.66 -5.21
CA VAL A 270 -0.36 13.26 -5.15
C VAL A 270 0.72 12.35 -4.59
N ASP A 271 1.97 12.51 -5.01
CA ASP A 271 3.10 11.75 -4.46
C ASP A 271 3.31 12.08 -2.96
N ASP A 272 3.18 13.35 -2.56
CA ASP A 272 3.27 13.76 -1.14
C ASP A 272 2.14 13.15 -0.30
N ALA A 273 0.88 13.26 -0.75
CA ALA A 273 -0.26 12.62 -0.10
C ALA A 273 -0.13 11.10 -0.04
N GLY A 274 0.30 10.49 -1.15
CA GLY A 274 0.51 9.05 -1.23
C GLY A 274 1.62 8.56 -0.32
N TRP A 275 2.69 9.35 -0.13
CA TRP A 275 3.73 9.05 0.84
C TRP A 275 3.20 9.05 2.28
N GLU A 276 2.42 10.07 2.67
CA GLU A 276 1.80 10.14 4.00
C GLU A 276 0.89 8.93 4.27
N ILE A 277 0.02 8.58 3.31
CA ILE A 277 -0.91 7.45 3.45
C ILE A 277 -0.13 6.13 3.48
N ALA A 278 0.83 5.94 2.56
CA ALA A 278 1.58 4.70 2.43
C ALA A 278 2.42 4.40 3.66
N THR A 279 3.09 5.42 4.22
CA THR A 279 3.87 5.27 5.46
C THR A 279 2.97 5.04 6.67
N ALA A 280 1.80 5.67 6.73
CA ALA A 280 0.86 5.48 7.83
C ALA A 280 0.30 4.05 7.93
N PHE A 281 0.09 3.38 6.79
CA PHE A 281 -0.48 2.04 6.74
C PHE A 281 0.52 0.95 6.34
N GLY A 282 1.81 1.26 6.21
CA GLY A 282 2.85 0.27 5.89
C GLY A 282 2.78 -0.32 4.47
N ALA A 283 2.30 0.47 3.50
CA ALA A 283 2.29 0.14 2.07
C ALA A 283 3.66 0.48 1.45
N LEU A 284 4.64 -0.39 1.64
CA LEU A 284 6.05 -0.11 1.34
C LEU A 284 6.35 0.14 -0.14
N ASP A 285 5.68 -0.53 -1.08
CA ASP A 285 5.93 -0.31 -2.51
C ASP A 285 5.36 1.03 -2.96
N ALA A 286 4.17 1.39 -2.47
CA ALA A 286 3.58 2.72 -2.70
C ALA A 286 4.42 3.82 -2.04
N ALA A 287 4.91 3.59 -0.82
CA ALA A 287 5.80 4.53 -0.13
C ALA A 287 7.10 4.75 -0.91
N MET A 288 7.67 3.69 -1.49
CA MET A 288 8.88 3.80 -2.31
C MET A 288 8.63 4.61 -3.58
N ARG A 289 7.55 4.30 -4.31
CA ARG A 289 7.18 5.05 -5.53
C ARG A 289 6.95 6.54 -5.24
N ALA A 290 6.29 6.85 -4.13
CA ALA A 290 6.06 8.21 -3.67
C ALA A 290 7.36 8.92 -3.28
N ALA A 291 8.22 8.25 -2.50
CA ALA A 291 9.51 8.81 -2.06
C ALA A 291 10.45 9.09 -3.24
N GLN A 292 10.49 8.22 -4.24
CA GLN A 292 11.26 8.42 -5.48
C GLN A 292 10.74 9.60 -6.30
N GLY A 293 9.42 9.74 -6.44
CA GLY A 293 8.79 10.89 -7.08
C GLY A 293 9.17 12.20 -6.38
N ARG A 294 9.08 12.21 -5.05
CA ARG A 294 9.48 13.37 -4.23
C ARG A 294 10.96 13.72 -4.40
N MET A 295 11.84 12.73 -4.31
CA MET A 295 13.28 12.91 -4.47
C MET A 295 13.65 13.48 -5.85
N THR A 296 12.96 13.04 -6.91
CA THR A 296 13.19 13.54 -8.27
C THR A 296 12.91 15.04 -8.36
N VAL A 297 11.76 15.49 -7.84
CA VAL A 297 11.39 16.92 -7.83
C VAL A 297 12.35 17.74 -6.96
N SER A 298 12.73 17.25 -5.77
CA SER A 298 13.70 17.95 -4.93
C SER A 298 15.07 18.08 -5.62
N ARG A 299 15.50 17.08 -6.38
CA ARG A 299 16.76 17.12 -7.14
C ARG A 299 16.72 18.14 -8.28
N GLU A 300 15.61 18.18 -9.02
CA GLU A 300 15.39 19.22 -10.03
C GLU A 300 15.41 20.63 -9.40
N LEU A 301 14.78 20.79 -8.24
CA LEU A 301 14.75 22.07 -7.52
C LEU A 301 16.14 22.54 -7.09
N VAL A 302 17.00 21.62 -6.63
CA VAL A 302 18.41 21.91 -6.36
C VAL A 302 19.12 22.40 -7.62
N GLY A 303 18.87 21.79 -8.77
CA GLY A 303 19.44 22.20 -10.06
C GLY A 303 19.02 23.62 -10.49
N VAL A 304 17.79 24.02 -10.16
CA VAL A 304 17.23 25.34 -10.54
C VAL A 304 17.60 26.44 -9.54
N LEU A 305 17.44 26.18 -8.23
CA LEU A 305 17.58 27.18 -7.18
C LEU A 305 18.99 27.20 -6.57
N GLY A 306 19.63 26.03 -6.42
CA GLY A 306 20.92 25.90 -5.77
C GLY A 306 20.99 26.42 -4.33
N THR A 307 19.84 26.60 -3.65
CA THR A 307 19.78 27.15 -2.30
C THR A 307 20.08 26.10 -1.24
N PRO A 308 20.54 26.51 -0.03
CA PRO A 308 20.69 25.58 1.10
C PRO A 308 19.39 24.88 1.47
N GLU A 309 18.25 25.58 1.36
CA GLU A 309 16.92 25.02 1.64
C GLU A 309 16.57 23.91 0.65
N ALA A 310 16.80 24.11 -0.65
CA ALA A 310 16.55 23.08 -1.66
C ALA A 310 17.44 21.83 -1.44
N ARG A 311 18.71 22.01 -1.05
CA ARG A 311 19.59 20.89 -0.67
C ARG A 311 19.09 20.16 0.57
N ARG A 312 18.56 20.89 1.55
CA ARG A 312 17.96 20.29 2.76
C ARG A 312 16.73 19.46 2.39
N ASP A 313 15.84 19.97 1.54
CA ASP A 313 14.66 19.25 1.08
C ASP A 313 15.02 17.98 0.30
N LEU A 314 16.08 18.03 -0.52
CA LEU A 314 16.62 16.85 -1.20
C LEU A 314 17.16 15.81 -0.21
N SER A 315 17.93 16.24 0.80
CA SER A 315 18.44 15.32 1.82
C SER A 315 17.32 14.61 2.60
N VAL A 316 16.24 15.31 2.95
CA VAL A 316 15.05 14.70 3.58
C VAL A 316 14.38 13.70 2.65
N SER A 317 14.28 14.02 1.36
CA SER A 317 13.68 13.11 0.38
C SER A 317 14.53 11.84 0.18
N LEU A 318 15.86 11.97 0.22
CA LEU A 318 16.80 10.84 0.21
C LEU A 318 16.68 9.99 1.48
N ASP A 319 16.59 10.62 2.66
CA ASP A 319 16.38 9.93 3.93
C ASP A 319 15.07 9.09 3.90
N ASN A 320 14.02 9.62 3.28
CA ASN A 320 12.75 8.92 3.09
C ASN A 320 12.90 7.69 2.18
N VAL A 321 13.63 7.79 1.08
CA VAL A 321 13.94 6.64 0.20
C VAL A 321 14.75 5.60 0.97
N GLY A 322 15.79 6.03 1.69
CA GLY A 322 16.61 5.16 2.52
C GLY A 322 15.79 4.41 3.58
N GLY A 323 14.87 5.11 4.24
CA GLY A 323 14.00 4.53 5.27
C GLY A 323 13.05 3.47 4.72
N VAL A 324 12.45 3.71 3.55
CA VAL A 324 11.58 2.72 2.89
C VAL A 324 12.40 1.52 2.39
N ALA A 325 13.58 1.76 1.81
CA ALA A 325 14.47 0.68 1.37
C ALA A 325 14.90 -0.22 2.54
N GLN A 326 15.24 0.38 3.68
CA GLN A 326 15.54 -0.32 4.93
C GLN A 326 14.34 -1.17 5.40
N ALA A 327 13.13 -0.61 5.39
CA ALA A 327 11.92 -1.35 5.78
C ALA A 327 11.63 -2.55 4.86
N ARG A 328 12.06 -2.50 3.60
CA ARG A 328 12.00 -3.62 2.63
C ARG A 328 13.17 -4.61 2.77
N GLY A 329 14.17 -4.31 3.60
CA GLY A 329 15.41 -5.09 3.71
C GLY A 329 16.37 -4.90 2.53
N LEU A 330 16.19 -3.85 1.72
CA LEU A 330 17.03 -3.50 0.58
C LEU A 330 18.21 -2.65 1.05
N TRP A 331 19.09 -3.25 1.84
CA TRP A 331 20.16 -2.53 2.54
C TRP A 331 21.13 -1.80 1.61
N GLN A 332 21.40 -2.33 0.40
CA GLN A 332 22.27 -1.65 -0.58
C GLN A 332 21.63 -0.35 -1.10
N GLU A 333 20.34 -0.40 -1.44
CA GLU A 333 19.59 0.78 -1.89
C GLU A 333 19.47 1.82 -0.77
N ALA A 334 19.23 1.36 0.47
CA ALA A 334 19.21 2.22 1.64
C ALA A 334 20.56 2.93 1.87
N GLY A 335 21.67 2.19 1.75
CA GLY A 335 23.02 2.73 1.89
C GLY A 335 23.31 3.83 0.88
N ALA A 336 23.00 3.60 -0.39
CA ALA A 336 23.20 4.60 -1.44
C ALA A 336 22.39 5.89 -1.19
N ALA A 337 21.13 5.78 -0.77
CA ALA A 337 20.30 6.95 -0.48
C ALA A 337 20.80 7.74 0.74
N TYR A 338 21.17 7.06 1.82
CA TYR A 338 21.71 7.71 3.02
C TYR A 338 23.10 8.31 2.80
N GLU A 339 23.93 7.71 1.95
CA GLU A 339 25.22 8.28 1.56
C GLU A 339 25.07 9.65 0.88
N GLU A 340 24.21 9.73 -0.13
CA GLU A 340 23.95 10.98 -0.84
C GLU A 340 23.32 12.03 0.10
N SER A 341 22.40 11.62 0.98
CA SER A 341 21.84 12.51 2.02
C SER A 341 22.93 13.04 2.96
N LEU A 342 23.81 12.17 3.43
CA LEU A 342 24.87 12.51 4.37
C LEU A 342 25.86 13.51 3.75
N GLU A 343 26.21 13.34 2.47
CA GLU A 343 27.06 14.30 1.75
C GLU A 343 26.44 15.71 1.71
N LEU A 344 25.14 15.81 1.42
CA LEU A 344 24.41 17.09 1.44
C LEU A 344 24.36 17.69 2.83
N ARG A 345 24.10 16.88 3.87
CA ARG A 345 24.07 17.35 5.27
C ARG A 345 25.44 17.83 5.74
N ARG A 346 26.53 17.17 5.32
CA ARG A 346 27.90 17.64 5.58
C ARG A 346 28.19 18.99 4.90
N GLU A 347 27.75 19.18 3.66
CA GLU A 347 27.88 20.47 2.96
C GLU A 347 27.10 21.58 3.68
N LEU A 348 25.86 21.29 4.09
CA LEU A 348 25.01 22.24 4.82
C LEU A 348 25.59 22.61 6.19
N ALA A 349 26.06 21.63 6.97
CA ALA A 349 26.71 21.90 8.26
C ALA A 349 27.96 22.79 8.10
N ARG A 350 28.80 22.50 7.10
CA ARG A 350 30.00 23.31 6.79
C ARG A 350 29.68 24.73 6.34
N THR A 351 28.62 24.91 5.58
CA THR A 351 28.26 26.22 4.99
C THR A 351 27.42 27.09 5.93
N GLN A 352 26.52 26.50 6.71
CA GLN A 352 25.62 27.22 7.59
C GLN A 352 26.15 27.33 9.03
N GLY A 353 26.81 26.28 9.54
CA GLY A 353 27.38 26.26 10.89
C GLY A 353 26.37 26.49 12.02
N THR A 354 25.07 26.22 11.78
CA THR A 354 24.01 26.44 12.77
C THR A 354 23.75 25.20 13.61
N PRO A 355 23.25 25.35 14.86
CA PRO A 355 22.81 24.21 15.67
C PRO A 355 21.83 23.28 14.93
N THR A 356 20.92 23.86 14.14
CA THR A 356 19.97 23.11 13.31
C THR A 356 20.70 22.24 12.27
N SER A 357 21.65 22.81 11.53
CA SER A 357 22.42 22.06 10.51
C SER A 357 23.30 20.96 11.10
N TYR A 358 23.81 21.11 12.32
CA TYR A 358 24.54 20.05 13.01
C TYR A 358 23.61 18.94 13.52
N ASN A 359 22.47 19.27 14.12
CA ASN A 359 21.47 18.26 14.51
C ASN A 359 20.98 17.43 13.32
N ASP A 360 20.73 18.10 12.21
CA ASP A 360 20.39 17.48 10.93
C ASP A 360 21.47 16.50 10.44
N LEU A 361 22.75 16.85 10.57
CA LEU A 361 23.88 15.99 10.23
C LEU A 361 23.96 14.77 11.16
N LEU A 362 23.75 14.95 12.47
CA LEU A 362 23.74 13.86 13.45
C LEU A 362 22.69 12.79 13.11
N LEU A 363 21.48 13.20 12.72
CA LEU A 363 20.41 12.27 12.32
C LEU A 363 20.77 11.45 11.07
N SER A 364 21.47 12.07 10.11
CA SER A 364 21.93 11.40 8.90
C SER A 364 23.08 10.42 9.18
N LEU A 365 24.00 10.79 10.10
CA LEU A 365 25.06 9.92 10.60
C LEU A 365 24.48 8.69 11.31
N ASP A 366 23.49 8.87 12.20
CA ASP A 366 22.80 7.76 12.87
C ASP A 366 22.17 6.78 11.87
N SER A 367 21.54 7.29 10.81
CA SER A 367 20.95 6.46 9.76
C SER A 367 22.02 5.69 8.97
N SER A 368 23.12 6.35 8.62
CA SER A 368 24.23 5.72 7.92
C SER A 368 24.97 4.68 8.76
N ILE A 369 25.14 4.91 10.07
CA ILE A 369 25.72 3.95 11.02
C ILE A 369 24.87 2.68 11.06
N ARG A 370 23.55 2.81 11.21
CA ARG A 370 22.63 1.66 11.24
C ARG A 370 22.72 0.81 9.97
N VAL A 371 22.82 1.45 8.80
CA VAL A 371 22.97 0.71 7.54
C VAL A 371 24.32 0.02 7.42
N ALA A 372 25.41 0.70 7.80
CA ALA A 372 26.75 0.11 7.80
C ALA A 372 26.81 -1.12 8.74
N GLU A 373 26.19 -1.05 9.92
CA GLU A 373 26.05 -2.19 10.83
C GLU A 373 25.26 -3.34 10.20
N ALA A 374 24.11 -3.06 9.59
CA ALA A 374 23.27 -4.06 8.95
C ALA A 374 23.95 -4.74 7.76
N GLN A 375 24.85 -4.05 7.07
CA GLN A 375 25.66 -4.57 5.97
C GLN A 375 26.95 -5.27 6.44
N GLY A 376 27.29 -5.19 7.74
CA GLY A 376 28.52 -5.77 8.30
C GLY A 376 29.79 -4.94 8.06
N GLU A 377 29.64 -3.68 7.63
CA GLU A 377 30.74 -2.74 7.34
C GLU A 377 31.28 -2.11 8.64
N SER A 378 31.91 -2.94 9.49
CA SER A 378 32.31 -2.54 10.84
C SER A 378 33.29 -1.37 10.89
N GLU A 379 34.27 -1.33 9.97
CA GLU A 379 35.25 -0.23 9.88
C GLU A 379 34.57 1.10 9.53
N ARG A 380 33.63 1.06 8.58
CA ARG A 380 32.86 2.22 8.17
C ARG A 380 31.96 2.73 9.29
N ALA A 381 31.26 1.83 9.97
CA ALA A 381 30.42 2.18 11.12
C ALA A 381 31.25 2.83 12.25
N ALA A 382 32.49 2.39 12.47
CA ALA A 382 33.38 3.02 13.44
C ALA A 382 33.75 4.46 13.01
N ALA A 383 34.18 4.65 11.76
CA ALA A 383 34.51 5.98 11.24
C ALA A 383 33.33 6.97 11.32
N LEU A 384 32.11 6.52 11.03
CA LEU A 384 30.91 7.35 11.14
C LEU A 384 30.57 7.72 12.60
N ARG A 385 30.87 6.85 13.58
CA ARG A 385 30.68 7.15 15.00
C ARG A 385 31.71 8.17 15.50
N ASP A 386 32.94 8.08 15.03
CA ASP A 386 33.98 9.06 15.34
C ASP A 386 33.58 10.45 14.81
N GLU A 387 33.14 10.55 13.56
CA GLU A 387 32.62 11.80 12.98
C GLU A 387 31.39 12.33 13.76
N ARG A 388 30.48 11.45 14.16
CA ARG A 388 29.31 11.84 14.97
C ARG A 388 29.73 12.47 16.30
N ALA A 389 30.74 11.91 16.98
CA ALA A 389 31.26 12.45 18.23
C ALA A 389 31.90 13.84 18.03
N GLU A 390 32.64 14.04 16.93
CA GLU A 390 33.19 15.35 16.56
C GLU A 390 32.08 16.39 16.34
N VAL A 391 30.99 16.01 15.67
CA VAL A 391 29.83 16.90 15.43
C VAL A 391 29.10 17.24 16.73
N GLU A 392 28.96 16.30 17.67
CA GLU A 392 28.40 16.57 19.00
C GLU A 392 29.26 17.56 19.80
N GLU A 393 30.59 17.44 19.72
CA GLU A 393 31.51 18.39 20.35
C GLU A 393 31.36 19.80 19.75
N MET A 394 31.31 19.91 18.42
CA MET A 394 31.09 21.18 17.72
C MET A 394 29.75 21.82 18.09
N LEU A 395 28.68 21.02 18.23
CA LEU A 395 27.37 21.48 18.64
C LEU A 395 27.38 21.97 20.11
N GLY A 396 28.07 21.26 20.99
CA GLY A 396 28.24 21.66 22.41
C GLY A 396 29.12 22.89 22.60
N ALA A 397 30.05 23.16 21.69
CA ALA A 397 30.93 24.33 21.69
C ALA A 397 30.29 25.57 21.03
N ALA A 398 29.16 25.42 20.34
CA ALA A 398 28.45 26.54 19.73
C ALA A 398 27.87 27.47 20.83
N PRO A 399 28.16 28.80 20.81
CA PRO A 399 27.67 29.70 21.84
C PRO A 399 26.13 29.75 21.84
N ALA A 400 25.54 29.79 23.04
CA ALA A 400 24.10 29.87 23.29
C ALA A 400 23.47 31.23 22.90
N GLU A 401 23.95 31.87 21.85
CA GLU A 401 23.56 33.23 21.44
C GLU A 401 22.51 33.20 20.32
N ALA A 402 21.28 32.82 20.67
CA ALA A 402 20.08 33.19 19.92
C ALA A 402 18.78 33.16 20.76
N SER A 403 18.87 33.10 22.11
CA SER A 403 17.70 33.09 23.00
C SER A 403 17.46 34.39 23.77
N GLU A 404 18.09 35.50 23.38
CA GLU A 404 17.73 36.84 23.87
C GLU A 404 17.17 37.70 22.74
N SER A 405 15.94 37.36 22.31
CA SER A 405 15.02 38.37 21.83
C SER A 405 14.79 39.37 22.97
N GLY A 406 15.44 40.54 22.86
CA GLY A 406 15.30 41.63 23.81
C GLY A 406 13.84 42.04 24.04
N PRO A 407 13.50 42.61 25.21
CA PRO A 407 12.15 43.04 25.49
C PRO A 407 11.75 44.15 24.51
N LEU A 408 10.60 43.96 23.86
CA LEU A 408 9.91 44.98 23.07
C LEU A 408 9.61 46.17 23.99
N GLU A 409 10.45 47.20 23.95
CA GLU A 409 10.10 48.52 24.50
C GLU A 409 9.11 49.21 23.56
N ASN A 410 7.91 49.40 24.11
CA ASN A 410 6.86 50.30 23.64
C ASN A 410 7.42 51.66 23.17
N ARG A 411 7.03 52.09 21.97
CA ARG A 411 6.57 53.46 21.73
C ARG A 411 5.77 53.62 20.45
#